data_AF-A0A179D1S9-F1
#
_entry.id   AF-A0A179D1S9-F1
#
_cell.length_a   1.000
_cell.length_b   1.000
_cell.length_c   1.000
_cell.angle_alpha   90.00
_cell.angle_beta   90.00
_cell.angle_gamma   90.00
#
_symmetry.space_group_name_H-M   'P 1'
#
loop_
_entity.id
_entity.type
_entity.pdbx_description
1 polymer ?
#
loop_
_entity_poly.entity_id
_entity_poly.type
_entity_poly.pdbx_seq_one_letter_code
_entity_poly.pdbx_strand_id
1 'polypeptide(L)'
;MAYLGGSGRREDGCKWALVEAPAQKFFEAVFRRLLNPSLLAEDLGYITSDVREIRKLFGIPGMKVLVFAFFEEDSPYLPHNHEKEAFVYTGTHDTNTVKGKPL
;
A
#
# COMPACT_ATOMS: atom_id res chain seq x y z
N MET A 1 -11.15 0.97 5.14
CA MET A 1 -10.12 1.83 4.54
C MET A 1 -10.46 3.27 4.83
N ALA A 2 -9.47 4.11 5.13
CA ALA A 2 -9.64 5.53 5.33
C ALA A 2 -8.53 6.32 4.63
N TYR A 3 -8.77 7.60 4.36
CA TYR A 3 -7.76 8.53 3.87
C TYR A 3 -7.66 9.74 4.82
N LEU A 4 -6.51 10.41 4.81
CA LEU A 4 -6.35 11.67 5.56
C LEU A 4 -7.05 12.80 4.81
N GLY A 5 -8.13 13.30 5.38
CA GLY A 5 -8.83 14.50 4.94
C GLY A 5 -8.33 15.72 5.70
N GLY A 6 -7.91 16.77 5.00
CA GLY A 6 -7.56 18.07 5.58
C GLY A 6 -8.62 19.12 5.24
N SER A 7 -9.06 19.91 6.23
CA SER A 7 -9.97 21.03 5.95
C SER A 7 -9.20 22.32 5.65
N GLY A 8 -8.73 22.47 4.40
CA GLY A 8 -8.25 23.75 3.86
C GLY A 8 -6.93 24.29 4.43
N ARG A 9 -6.19 24.97 3.55
CA ARG A 9 -4.91 25.62 3.83
C ARG A 9 -5.17 26.85 4.72
N ARG A 10 -4.67 26.85 5.96
CA ARG A 10 -4.58 28.07 6.77
C ARG A 10 -3.18 28.21 7.36
N GLU A 11 -2.75 29.45 7.52
CA GLU A 11 -1.42 29.87 8.00
C GLU A 11 -1.13 29.45 9.46
N ASP A 12 -2.10 28.81 10.13
CA ASP A 12 -2.13 28.37 11.53
C ASP A 12 -2.13 26.83 11.71
N GLY A 13 -1.90 26.06 10.64
CA GLY A 13 -1.61 24.62 10.69
C GLY A 13 -2.72 23.73 10.12
N CYS A 14 -2.32 22.62 9.48
CA CYS A 14 -3.25 21.66 8.89
C CYS A 14 -3.86 20.75 9.96
N LYS A 15 -5.19 20.81 10.13
CA LYS A 15 -5.95 19.81 10.90
C LYS A 15 -6.31 18.64 9.99
N TRP A 16 -5.76 17.48 10.29
CA TRP A 16 -6.02 16.23 9.57
C TRP A 16 -6.98 15.35 10.37
N ALA A 17 -7.90 14.70 9.68
CA ALA A 17 -8.76 13.66 10.24
C ALA A 17 -8.79 12.45 9.31
N LEU A 18 -8.95 11.26 9.90
CA LEU A 18 -9.24 10.06 9.12
C LEU A 18 -10.68 10.12 8.63
N VAL A 19 -10.85 9.96 7.32
CA VAL A 19 -12.16 9.91 6.65
C VAL A 19 -12.34 8.53 6.04
N GLU A 20 -13.42 7.84 6.41
CA GLU A 20 -13.72 6.52 5.86
C GLU A 20 -13.98 6.57 4.35
N ALA A 21 -13.40 5.63 3.62
CA ALA A 21 -13.62 5.45 2.20
C ALA A 21 -14.61 4.29 1.95
N PRO A 22 -15.51 4.40 0.96
CA PRO A 22 -16.45 3.34 0.60
C PRO A 22 -15.77 2.23 -0.23
N ALA A 23 -14.62 1.72 0.24
CA ALA A 23 -13.71 0.86 -0.53
C ALA A 23 -14.38 -0.43 -1.03
N GLN A 24 -15.15 -1.12 -0.17
CA GLN A 24 -15.83 -2.36 -0.57
C GLN A 24 -16.83 -2.11 -1.71
N LYS A 25 -17.72 -1.12 -1.56
CA LYS A 25 -18.70 -0.74 -2.60
C LYS A 25 -18.03 -0.35 -3.91
N PHE A 26 -16.87 0.32 -3.82
CA PHE A 26 -16.08 0.69 -4.98
C PHE A 26 -15.53 -0.53 -5.72
N PHE A 27 -14.83 -1.43 -5.02
CA PHE A 27 -14.26 -2.61 -5.66
C PHE A 27 -15.32 -3.60 -6.16
N GLU A 28 -16.44 -3.79 -5.44
CA GLU A 28 -17.61 -4.53 -5.96
C GLU A 28 -18.08 -3.96 -7.31
N ALA A 29 -18.14 -2.63 -7.42
CA ALA A 29 -18.56 -1.96 -8.64
C ALA A 29 -17.51 -2.07 -9.78
N VAL A 30 -16.22 -2.14 -9.45
CA VAL A 30 -15.12 -2.36 -10.40
C VAL A 30 -15.17 -3.77 -10.96
N PHE A 31 -15.14 -4.79 -10.09
CA PHE A 31 -15.13 -6.20 -10.50
C PHE A 31 -16.43 -6.65 -11.18
N ARG A 32 -17.55 -5.95 -10.94
CA ARG A 32 -18.79 -6.16 -11.71
C ARG A 32 -18.72 -5.61 -13.13
N ARG A 33 -17.96 -4.51 -13.37
CA ARG A 33 -17.91 -3.81 -14.66
C ARG A 33 -16.75 -4.23 -15.54
N LEU A 34 -15.62 -4.59 -14.93
CA LEU A 34 -14.41 -5.00 -15.62
C LEU A 34 -14.24 -6.51 -15.45
N LEU A 35 -14.20 -7.23 -16.57
CA LEU A 35 -13.90 -8.65 -16.54
C LEU A 35 -12.39 -8.82 -16.28
N ASN A 36 -12.04 -9.38 -15.11
CA ASN A 36 -10.67 -9.67 -14.69
C ASN A 36 -9.71 -8.46 -14.72
N PRO A 37 -9.93 -7.43 -13.89
CA PRO A 37 -9.09 -6.25 -13.89
C PRO A 37 -7.69 -6.58 -13.35
N SER A 38 -6.65 -6.19 -14.10
CA SER A 38 -5.25 -6.30 -13.65
C SER A 38 -4.91 -5.19 -12.69
N LEU A 39 -5.19 -5.42 -11.40
CA LEU A 39 -4.88 -4.49 -10.32
C LEU A 39 -3.67 -4.97 -9.52
N LEU A 40 -2.87 -4.01 -9.06
CA LEU A 40 -1.78 -4.20 -8.10
C LEU A 40 -1.96 -3.13 -7.02
N ALA A 41 -2.01 -3.55 -5.76
CA ALA A 41 -2.05 -2.62 -4.64
C ALA A 41 -0.64 -2.16 -4.29
N GLU A 42 -0.39 -0.86 -4.40
CA GLU A 42 0.71 -0.22 -3.70
C GLU A 42 0.31 -0.13 -2.22
N ASP A 43 0.73 -1.12 -1.42
CA ASP A 43 0.42 -1.26 0.00
C ASP A 43 1.67 -1.06 0.87
N LEU A 44 2.46 -0.03 0.58
CA LEU A 44 3.64 0.36 1.35
C LEU A 44 3.30 1.48 2.36
N GLY A 45 4.18 1.68 3.34
CA GLY A 45 4.04 2.75 4.33
C GLY A 45 2.94 2.49 5.38
N TYR A 46 2.08 3.48 5.64
CA TYR A 46 1.06 3.40 6.69
C TYR A 46 -0.12 2.54 6.24
N ILE A 47 -0.13 1.28 6.69
CA ILE A 47 -1.12 0.28 6.31
C ILE A 47 -1.84 -0.26 7.55
N THR A 48 -3.13 0.00 7.61
CA THR A 48 -4.05 -0.50 8.64
C THR A 48 -4.62 -1.88 8.28
N SER A 49 -5.20 -2.59 9.26
CA SER A 49 -5.73 -3.95 9.05
C SER A 49 -6.85 -4.00 8.00
N ASP A 50 -7.73 -3.00 8.00
CA ASP A 50 -8.82 -2.84 7.05
C ASP A 50 -8.34 -2.68 5.59
N VAL A 51 -7.16 -2.11 5.35
CA VAL A 51 -6.51 -2.08 4.04
C VAL A 51 -6.16 -3.49 3.58
N ARG A 52 -5.52 -4.28 4.45
CA ARG A 52 -5.11 -5.66 4.16
C ARG A 52 -6.33 -6.56 3.94
N GLU A 53 -7.38 -6.38 4.71
CA GLU A 53 -8.64 -7.13 4.58
C GLU A 53 -9.32 -6.85 3.25
N ILE A 54 -9.46 -5.59 2.84
CA ILE A 54 -10.05 -5.22 1.55
C ILE A 54 -9.21 -5.77 0.40
N ARG A 55 -7.88 -5.63 0.46
CA ARG A 55 -6.97 -6.18 -0.57
C ARG A 55 -7.20 -7.68 -0.77
N LYS A 56 -7.20 -8.45 0.33
CA LYS A 56 -7.41 -9.90 0.32
C LYS A 56 -8.81 -10.29 -0.15
N LEU A 57 -9.84 -9.55 0.27
CA LEU A 57 -11.24 -9.80 -0.13
C LEU A 57 -11.43 -9.77 -1.66
N PHE A 58 -10.74 -8.86 -2.35
CA PHE A 58 -10.81 -8.73 -3.81
C PHE A 58 -9.67 -9.44 -4.55
N GLY A 59 -8.83 -10.21 -3.85
CA GLY A 59 -7.72 -10.95 -4.45
C GLY A 59 -6.68 -10.06 -5.13
N ILE A 60 -6.53 -8.81 -4.69
CA ILE A 60 -5.60 -7.86 -5.29
C ILE A 60 -4.19 -8.16 -4.75
N PRO A 61 -3.18 -8.44 -5.58
CA PRO A 61 -1.82 -8.66 -5.09
C PRO A 61 -1.24 -7.37 -4.49
N GLY A 62 -0.41 -7.52 -3.46
CA GLY A 62 0.33 -6.41 -2.84
C GLY A 62 1.73 -6.24 -3.42
N MET A 63 2.52 -5.35 -2.82
CA MET A 63 3.91 -5.09 -3.17
C MET A 63 4.88 -5.44 -2.03
N LYS A 64 6.07 -5.93 -2.39
CA LYS A 64 7.21 -6.06 -1.48
C LYS A 64 8.42 -5.36 -2.09
N VAL A 65 9.13 -4.58 -1.29
CA VAL A 65 10.29 -3.79 -1.74
C VAL A 65 11.53 -4.18 -0.93
N LEU A 66 12.48 -4.85 -1.59
CA LEU A 66 13.62 -5.48 -0.94
C LEU A 66 14.58 -4.49 -0.25
N VAL A 67 14.72 -3.26 -0.75
CA VAL A 67 15.54 -2.25 -0.06
C VAL A 67 15.03 -1.92 1.34
N PHE A 68 13.77 -2.24 1.69
CA PHE A 68 13.23 -2.07 3.03
C PHE A 68 13.40 -3.31 3.94
N ALA A 69 13.93 -4.42 3.41
CA ALA A 69 13.97 -5.71 4.12
C ALA A 69 14.97 -5.79 5.27
N PHE A 70 15.99 -4.93 5.29
CA PHE A 70 17.15 -5.11 6.17
C PHE A 70 17.31 -4.00 7.22
N PHE A 71 16.27 -3.20 7.44
CA PHE A 71 16.24 -2.18 8.50
C PHE A 71 15.76 -2.74 9.86
N GLU A 72 15.08 -3.88 9.87
CA GLU A 72 14.52 -4.54 11.05
C GLU A 72 14.66 -6.06 10.93
N GLU A 73 14.81 -6.78 12.05
CA GLU A 73 15.08 -8.24 12.05
C GLU A 73 13.92 -9.09 11.50
N ASP A 74 12.66 -8.68 11.72
CA ASP A 74 11.45 -9.39 11.27
C ASP A 74 10.66 -8.55 10.26
N SER A 75 11.37 -7.92 9.33
CA SER A 75 10.74 -7.08 8.32
C SER A 75 9.79 -7.90 7.43
N PRO A 76 8.57 -7.41 7.13
CA PRO A 76 7.66 -8.07 6.19
C PRO A 76 8.20 -8.09 4.75
N TYR A 77 9.28 -7.35 4.49
CA TYR A 77 9.95 -7.32 3.19
C TYR A 77 11.07 -8.36 3.06
N LEU A 78 11.40 -9.12 4.12
CA LEU A 78 12.33 -10.25 4.03
C LEU A 78 11.74 -11.35 3.14
N PRO A 79 12.54 -11.99 2.26
CA PRO A 79 12.04 -12.99 1.32
C PRO A 79 11.26 -14.15 1.95
N HIS A 80 11.64 -14.60 3.14
CA HIS A 80 10.95 -15.69 3.84
C HIS A 80 9.61 -15.26 4.47
N ASN A 81 9.36 -13.95 4.59
CA ASN A 81 8.12 -13.37 5.10
C ASN A 81 7.14 -12.99 3.97
N HIS A 82 7.50 -13.23 2.69
CA HIS A 82 6.64 -12.88 1.56
C HIS A 82 5.41 -13.79 1.47
N GLU A 83 4.25 -13.18 1.24
CA GLU A 83 3.05 -13.90 0.81
C GLU A 83 3.14 -14.24 -0.69
N LYS A 84 2.38 -15.26 -1.13
CA LYS A 84 2.41 -15.69 -2.54
C LYS A 84 1.78 -14.64 -3.46
N GLU A 85 0.76 -13.94 -2.97
CA GLU A 85 -0.01 -12.93 -3.69
C GLU A 85 0.65 -11.54 -3.60
N ALA A 86 1.92 -11.45 -4.01
CA ALA A 86 2.66 -10.20 -4.00
C ALA A 86 3.65 -10.09 -5.18
N PHE A 87 3.87 -8.85 -5.62
CA PHE A 87 4.92 -8.50 -6.58
C PHE A 87 6.14 -7.98 -5.83
N VAL A 88 7.30 -8.60 -6.09
CA VAL A 88 8.55 -8.28 -5.41
C VAL A 88 9.42 -7.40 -6.31
N TYR A 89 9.82 -6.26 -5.78
CA TYR A 89 10.70 -5.29 -6.43
C TYR A 89 12.00 -5.15 -5.65
N THR A 90 13.12 -4.94 -6.35
CA THR A 90 14.37 -4.56 -5.69
C THR A 90 14.22 -3.19 -5.00
N GLY A 91 13.63 -2.24 -5.71
CA GLY A 91 13.33 -0.87 -5.29
C GLY A 91 12.23 -0.30 -6.19
N THR A 92 11.63 0.83 -5.81
CA THR A 92 10.69 1.59 -6.66
C THR A 92 11.38 2.85 -7.22
N HIS A 93 10.66 3.62 -8.04
CA HIS A 93 11.15 4.92 -8.52
C HIS A 93 11.31 5.96 -7.41
N ASP A 94 10.71 5.75 -6.23
CA ASP A 94 10.88 6.60 -5.04
C ASP A 94 12.11 6.24 -4.21
N THR A 95 12.73 5.08 -4.49
CA THR A 95 13.92 4.62 -3.78
C THR A 95 15.19 4.94 -4.57
N ASN A 96 16.32 5.13 -3.88
CA ASN A 96 17.60 5.17 -4.55
C ASN A 96 17.88 3.84 -5.27
N THR A 97 18.77 3.86 -6.27
CA THR A 97 19.22 2.62 -6.89
C THR A 97 19.87 1.71 -5.82
N VAL A 98 19.84 0.39 -6.03
CA VAL A 98 20.41 -0.58 -5.07
C VAL A 98 21.91 -0.35 -4.80
N LYS A 99 22.64 0.22 -5.76
CA LYS A 99 24.06 0.61 -5.62
C LYS A 99 24.26 2.04 -5.11
N GLY A 100 23.18 2.80 -4.98
CA GLY A 100 23.22 4.15 -4.44
C GLY A 100 23.56 4.13 -2.95
N LYS A 101 24.00 5.27 -2.41
CA LYS A 101 24.24 5.37 -0.96
C LYS A 101 22.93 5.15 -0.19
N PRO A 102 22.94 4.40 0.92
CA PRO A 102 21.81 4.33 1.84
C PRO A 102 21.44 5.75 2.30
N LEU A 103 20.13 5.99 2.47
CA LEU A 103 19.63 7.17 3.19
C LEU A 103 20.02 7.08 4.67
#